data_AF-A0A2N1Q651-F1
#
_entry.id   AF-A0A2N1Q651-F1
#
_cell.length_a   1.000
_cell.length_b   1.000
_cell.length_c   1.000
_cell.angle_alpha   90.00
_cell.angle_beta   90.00
_cell.angle_gamma   90.00
#
_symmetry.space_group_name_H-M   'P 1'
#
loop_
_entity.id
_entity.type
_entity.pdbx_description
1 polymer ?
#
loop_
_entity_poly.entity_id
_entity_poly.type
_entity_poly.pdbx_seq_one_letter_code
_entity_poly.pdbx_strand_id
1 'polypeptide(L)'
;MTEKEKLIDLVIQNEEIQRYKRIEKVINDNKNLKAKFNQLKAIQKQMINAKQIGKQQAIIEFEKRYQTLLDEIESYPLMSDYLALQGDINEMLQQVQSIIEEGIEKDFNQ
;
A
#
# COMPACT_ATOMS: atom_id res chain seq x y z
N MET A 1 20.08 -23.23 5.07
CA MET A 1 19.53 -21.87 5.00
C MET A 1 20.49 -21.03 4.17
N THR A 2 20.02 -20.54 3.03
CA THR A 2 20.79 -19.68 2.10
C THR A 2 20.92 -18.26 2.66
N GLU A 3 21.88 -17.47 2.17
CA GLU A 3 22.03 -16.06 2.58
C GLU A 3 20.77 -15.23 2.27
N LYS A 4 20.09 -15.56 1.16
CA LYS A 4 18.77 -14.99 0.82
C LYS A 4 17.75 -15.25 1.92
N GLU A 5 17.65 -16.49 2.40
CA GLU A 5 16.69 -16.86 3.45
C GLU A 5 16.99 -16.15 4.77
N LYS A 6 18.26 -15.98 5.13
CA LYS A 6 18.66 -15.24 6.33
C LYS A 6 18.25 -13.76 6.25
N LEU A 7 18.46 -13.11 5.11
CA LEU A 7 18.06 -11.71 4.89
C LEU A 7 16.54 -11.55 4.99
N ILE A 8 15.78 -12.45 4.36
CA ILE A 8 14.32 -12.46 4.43
C ILE A 8 13.85 -12.62 5.88
N ASP A 9 14.44 -13.55 6.62
CA ASP A 9 14.06 -13.78 8.02
C ASP A 9 14.36 -12.59 8.92
N LEU A 10 15.51 -11.93 8.75
CA LEU A 10 15.84 -10.70 9.48
C LEU A 10 14.81 -9.59 9.23
N VAL A 11 14.45 -9.39 7.96
CA VAL A 11 13.43 -8.40 7.55
C VAL A 11 12.07 -8.77 8.15
N ILE A 12 11.66 -10.03 8.03
CA ILE A 12 10.36 -10.48 8.56
C ILE A 12 10.28 -10.35 10.07
N GLN A 13 11.37 -10.57 10.81
CA GLN A 13 11.39 -10.48 12.27
C GLN A 13 11.37 -9.04 12.80
N ASN A 14 11.57 -8.04 11.94
CA ASN A 14 11.48 -6.63 12.32
C ASN A 14 10.11 -6.32 12.97
N GLU A 15 10.14 -5.61 14.09
CA GLU A 15 8.95 -5.34 14.90
C GLU A 15 7.86 -4.54 14.16
N GLU A 16 8.26 -3.60 13.31
CA GLU A 16 7.36 -2.78 12.50
C GLU A 16 6.66 -3.63 11.43
N ILE A 17 7.38 -4.55 10.79
CA ILE A 17 6.80 -5.53 9.86
C ILE A 17 5.83 -6.46 10.59
N GLN A 18 6.17 -6.91 11.79
CA GLN A 18 5.27 -7.73 12.59
C GLN A 18 4.02 -6.94 13.02
N ARG A 19 4.17 -5.66 13.37
CA ARG A 19 3.07 -4.75 13.67
C ARG A 19 2.16 -4.55 12.46
N TYR A 20 2.75 -4.28 11.30
CA TYR A 20 2.05 -4.15 10.02
C TYR A 20 1.21 -5.39 9.74
N LYS A 21 1.80 -6.59 9.82
CA LYS A 21 1.08 -7.87 9.57
C LYS A 21 -0.11 -8.07 10.51
N ARG A 22 0.00 -7.66 11.78
CA ARG A 22 -1.11 -7.74 12.74
C ARG A 22 -2.25 -6.80 12.35
N ILE A 23 -1.93 -5.55 12.00
CA ILE A 23 -2.92 -4.56 11.59
C ILE A 23 -3.57 -4.95 10.25
N GLU A 24 -2.75 -5.39 9.29
CA GLU A 24 -3.17 -5.88 7.98
C GLU A 24 -4.21 -7.00 8.11
N LYS A 25 -3.98 -7.96 9.00
CA LYS A 25 -4.95 -9.04 9.27
C LYS A 25 -6.29 -8.50 9.75
N VAL A 26 -6.27 -7.57 10.72
CA VAL A 26 -7.49 -6.95 11.26
C VAL A 26 -8.27 -6.19 10.18
N ILE A 27 -7.56 -5.44 9.33
CA ILE A 27 -8.13 -4.70 8.21
C ILE A 27 -8.74 -5.65 7.17
N ASN A 28 -8.01 -6.70 6.79
CA ASN A 28 -8.43 -7.66 5.75
C ASN A 28 -9.61 -8.54 6.17
N ASP A 29 -9.72 -8.87 7.46
CA ASP A 29 -10.83 -9.64 8.01
C ASP A 29 -12.12 -8.81 8.14
N ASN A 30 -12.03 -7.48 8.05
CA ASN A 30 -13.20 -6.60 8.10
C ASN A 30 -13.98 -6.62 6.78
N LYS A 31 -15.07 -7.39 6.76
CA LYS A 31 -15.96 -7.53 5.58
C LYS A 31 -16.54 -6.21 5.09
N ASN A 32 -16.89 -5.28 6.00
CA ASN A 32 -17.46 -3.99 5.62
C ASN A 32 -16.40 -3.14 4.91
N LEU A 33 -15.22 -3.02 5.50
CA LEU A 33 -14.10 -2.29 4.93
C LEU A 33 -13.69 -2.87 3.57
N LYS A 34 -13.64 -4.20 3.44
CA LYS A 34 -13.39 -4.88 2.17
C LYS A 34 -14.44 -4.55 1.12
N ALA A 35 -15.72 -4.47 1.49
CA ALA A 35 -16.78 -4.05 0.58
C ALA A 35 -16.59 -2.60 0.13
N LYS A 36 -16.23 -1.69 1.04
CA LYS A 36 -15.90 -0.29 0.70
C LYS A 36 -14.73 -0.20 -0.27
N PHE A 37 -13.62 -0.93 -0.05
CA PHE A 37 -12.50 -0.96 -0.98
C PHE A 37 -12.89 -1.44 -2.38
N ASN A 38 -13.76 -2.46 -2.48
CA ASN A 38 -14.24 -2.94 -3.78
C ASN A 38 -15.10 -1.89 -4.49
N GLN A 39 -15.95 -1.18 -3.75
CA GLN A 39 -16.74 -0.08 -4.27
C GLN A 39 -15.85 1.08 -4.74
N LEU A 40 -14.81 1.42 -3.98
CA LEU A 40 -13.85 2.48 -4.32
C LEU A 40 -13.16 2.18 -5.65
N LYS A 41 -12.68 0.93 -5.83
CA LYS A 41 -12.08 0.46 -7.10
C LYS A 41 -13.07 0.52 -8.27
N ALA A 42 -14.34 0.17 -8.04
CA ALA A 42 -15.37 0.25 -9.07
C ALA A 42 -15.63 1.70 -9.51
N ILE A 43 -15.72 2.63 -8.55
CA ILE A 43 -15.87 4.08 -8.82
C ILE A 43 -14.65 4.61 -9.57
N GLN A 44 -13.44 4.22 -9.17
CA GLN A 44 -12.21 4.64 -9.87
C GLN A 44 -12.23 4.22 -11.34
N LYS A 45 -12.67 2.98 -11.64
CA LYS A 45 -12.82 2.50 -13.02
C LYS A 45 -13.89 3.29 -13.78
N GLN A 46 -15.03 3.58 -13.15
CA GLN A 46 -16.08 4.40 -13.75
C GLN A 46 -15.58 5.83 -14.06
N MET A 47 -14.78 6.41 -13.17
CA MET A 47 -14.15 7.71 -13.35
C MET A 47 -13.17 7.72 -14.52
N ILE A 48 -12.30 6.70 -14.65
CA ILE A 48 -11.38 6.57 -15.80
C ILE A 48 -12.18 6.48 -17.11
N ASN A 49 -13.23 5.66 -17.15
CA ASN A 49 -14.08 5.54 -18.33
C ASN A 49 -14.76 6.88 -18.68
N ALA A 50 -15.28 7.60 -17.68
CA ALA A 50 -15.91 8.91 -17.88
C ALA A 50 -14.92 9.96 -18.39
N LYS A 51 -13.66 9.93 -17.90
CA LYS A 51 -12.55 10.75 -18.40
C LYS A 51 -12.24 10.46 -19.87
N GLN A 52 -12.19 9.19 -20.27
CA GLN A 52 -11.93 8.80 -21.66
C GLN A 52 -13.01 9.30 -22.64
N ILE A 53 -14.28 9.29 -22.24
CA ILE A 53 -15.40 9.72 -23.09
C ILE A 53 -15.80 11.19 -22.90
N GLY A 54 -15.02 11.96 -22.12
CA GLY A 54 -15.21 13.41 -21.97
C GLY A 54 -16.46 13.85 -21.17
N LYS A 55 -17.06 12.98 -20.35
CA LYS A 55 -18.29 13.31 -19.59
C LYS A 55 -17.98 14.05 -18.29
N GLN A 56 -17.73 15.36 -18.39
CA GLN A 56 -17.35 16.21 -17.24
C GLN A 56 -18.29 16.13 -16.03
N GLN A 57 -19.60 16.17 -16.23
CA GLN A 57 -20.56 16.10 -15.12
C GLN A 57 -20.47 14.76 -14.36
N ALA A 58 -20.30 13.65 -15.09
CA ALA A 58 -20.17 12.33 -14.49
C ALA A 58 -18.83 12.19 -13.74
N ILE A 59 -17.75 12.79 -14.25
CA ILE A 59 -16.45 12.81 -13.58
C ILE A 59 -16.56 13.46 -12.20
N ILE A 60 -17.18 14.64 -12.11
CA ILE A 60 -17.37 15.37 -10.84
C ILE A 60 -18.19 14.54 -9.84
N GLU A 61 -19.25 13.89 -10.31
CA GLU A 61 -20.08 13.03 -9.45
C GLU A 61 -19.29 11.82 -8.93
N PHE A 62 -18.51 11.16 -9.79
CA PHE A 62 -17.67 10.03 -9.39
C PHE A 62 -16.54 10.47 -8.46
N GLU A 63 -15.90 11.62 -8.68
CA GLU A 63 -14.88 12.18 -7.79
C GLU A 63 -15.44 12.47 -6.40
N LYS A 64 -16.63 13.06 -6.30
CA LYS A 64 -17.29 13.30 -5.01
C LYS A 64 -17.59 12.00 -4.26
N ARG A 65 -18.11 10.99 -4.97
CA ARG A 65 -18.40 9.67 -4.38
C ARG A 65 -17.12 8.94 -3.97
N TYR A 66 -16.08 9.04 -4.79
CA TYR A 66 -14.76 8.48 -4.51
C TYR A 66 -14.19 9.08 -3.23
N GLN A 67 -14.19 10.42 -3.11
CA GLN A 67 -13.67 11.10 -1.93
C GLN A 67 -14.43 10.72 -0.67
N THR A 68 -15.77 10.73 -0.73
CA THR A 68 -16.60 10.34 0.42
C THR A 68 -16.26 8.93 0.90
N LEU A 69 -16.13 7.99 -0.04
CA LEU A 69 -15.81 6.60 0.29
C LEU A 69 -14.36 6.42 0.77
N LEU A 70 -13.43 7.22 0.25
CA LEU A 70 -12.05 7.24 0.69
C LEU A 70 -11.96 7.73 2.14
N ASP A 71 -12.61 8.84 2.48
CA ASP A 71 -12.65 9.39 3.84
C ASP A 71 -13.24 8.37 4.84
N GLU A 72 -14.27 7.65 4.41
CA GLU A 72 -14.88 6.56 5.18
C GLU A 72 -13.96 5.35 5.40
N ILE A 73 -13.01 5.10 4.49
CA ILE A 73 -12.01 4.04 4.61
C ILE A 73 -10.87 4.52 5.51
N GLU A 74 -10.39 5.74 5.31
CA GLU A 74 -9.29 6.35 6.06
C GLU A 74 -9.64 6.62 7.53
N SER A 75 -10.91 6.89 7.81
CA SER A 75 -11.43 7.03 9.19
C SER A 75 -11.52 5.71 9.96
N TYR A 76 -11.29 4.56 9.32
CA TYR A 76 -11.26 3.28 10.02
C TYR A 76 -10.12 3.24 11.05
N PRO A 77 -10.38 2.80 12.30
CA PRO A 77 -9.33 2.68 13.30
C PRO A 77 -8.15 1.85 12.79
N LEU A 78 -6.93 2.31 13.04
CA LEU A 78 -5.67 1.71 12.58
C LEU A 78 -5.37 1.86 11.08
N MET A 79 -6.24 2.48 10.27
CA MET A 79 -5.94 2.69 8.83
C MET A 79 -4.77 3.66 8.63
N SER A 80 -4.73 4.76 9.38
CA SER A 80 -3.60 5.70 9.33
C SER A 80 -2.28 5.02 9.72
N ASP A 81 -2.27 4.26 10.82
CA ASP A 81 -1.11 3.46 11.26
C ASP A 81 -0.68 2.43 10.21
N TYR A 82 -1.64 1.78 9.56
CA TYR A 82 -1.39 0.80 8.51
C TYR A 82 -0.68 1.45 7.31
N LEU A 83 -1.19 2.60 6.84
CA LEU A 83 -0.61 3.32 5.71
C LEU A 83 0.77 3.89 6.02
N ALA A 84 0.97 4.41 7.24
CA ALA A 84 2.28 4.89 7.70
C ALA A 84 3.31 3.75 7.70
N LEU A 85 3.00 2.63 8.37
CA LEU A 85 3.87 1.45 8.38
C LEU A 85 4.14 0.91 6.98
N GLN A 86 3.13 0.91 6.09
CA GLN A 86 3.31 0.48 4.71
C GLN A 86 4.33 1.38 3.98
N GLY A 87 4.29 2.69 4.22
CA GLY A 87 5.27 3.65 3.71
C GLY A 87 6.68 3.36 4.25
N ASP A 88 6.81 3.26 5.57
CA ASP A 88 8.10 3.03 6.25
C ASP A 88 8.76 1.72 5.78
N ILE A 89 7.97 0.64 5.66
CA ILE A 89 8.44 -0.66 5.17
C ILE A 89 8.91 -0.55 3.71
N ASN A 90 8.19 0.16 2.85
CA ASN A 90 8.59 0.34 1.46
C ASN A 90 9.90 1.11 1.34
N GLU A 91 10.07 2.18 2.13
CA GLU A 91 11.31 2.94 2.16
C GLU A 91 12.48 2.06 2.63
N MET A 92 12.29 1.31 3.71
CA MET A 92 13.30 0.38 4.21
C MET A 92 13.70 -0.65 3.13
N LEU A 93 12.73 -1.23 2.41
CA LEU A 93 13.02 -2.19 1.34
C LEU A 93 13.80 -1.56 0.17
N GLN A 94 13.48 -0.31 -0.20
CA GLN A 94 14.22 0.43 -1.22
C GLN A 94 15.66 0.73 -0.77
N GLN A 95 15.87 1.09 0.50
CA GLN A 95 17.20 1.30 1.07
C GLN A 95 18.03 0.01 1.06
N VAL A 96 17.43 -1.13 1.45
CA VAL A 96 18.11 -2.43 1.39
C VAL A 96 18.52 -2.77 -0.05
N GLN A 97 17.65 -2.52 -1.02
CA GLN A 97 17.96 -2.72 -2.43
C GLN A 97 19.16 -1.85 -2.87
N SER A 98 19.12 -0.55 -2.58
CA SER A 98 20.21 0.38 -2.92
C SER A 98 21.54 0.00 -2.25
N ILE A 99 21.53 -0.42 -0.98
CA ILE A 99 22.75 -0.86 -0.28
C ILE A 99 23.36 -2.09 -0.96
N ILE A 100 22.52 -3.05 -1.38
CA ILE A 100 22.99 -4.26 -2.07
C ILE A 100 23.55 -3.90 -3.44
N GLU A 101 22.85 -3.07 -4.22
CA GLU A 101 23.29 -2.61 -5.54
C GLU A 101 24.62 -1.85 -5.45
N GLU A 102 24.70 -0.81 -4.61
CA GLU A 102 25.91 0.01 -4.45
C GLU A 102 27.09 -0.77 -3.85
N GLY A 103 26.82 -1.66 -2.89
CA GLY A 103 27.85 -2.49 -2.28
C GLY A 103 28.52 -3.41 -3.30
N ILE A 104 27.71 -4.03 -4.16
CA ILE A 104 28.20 -4.89 -5.24
C ILE A 104 28.94 -4.08 -6.32
N GLU A 105 28.41 -2.92 -6.72
CA GLU A 105 29.06 -2.06 -7.73
C GLU A 105 30.42 -1.52 -7.27
N LYS A 106 30.59 -1.19 -5.99
CA LYS A 106 31.88 -0.74 -5.43
C LYS A 106 32.95 -1.82 -5.51
N ASP A 107 32.58 -3.08 -5.34
CA ASP A 107 33.51 -4.21 -5.40
C ASP A 107 33.89 -4.59 -6.84
N PHE A 108 33.04 -4.29 -7.83
CA PHE A 108 33.34 -4.52 -9.25
C PHE A 108 34.13 -3.41 -9.93
N ASN A 109 34.10 -2.19 -9.38
CA ASN A 109 34.80 -1.02 -9.92
C ASN A 109 36.14 -0.73 -9.20
N GLN A 110 36.62 -1.64 -8.34
CA GLN A 110 38.00 -1.69 -7.83
C GLN A 110 38.86 -2.62 -8.68
#